data_AF-A0AAU9XFC3-F1
#
_entry.id   AF-A0AAU9XFC3-F1
#
_cell.length_a   1.000
_cell.length_b   1.000
_cell.length_c   1.000
_cell.angle_alpha   90.00
_cell.angle_beta   90.00
_cell.angle_gamma   90.00
#
_symmetry.space_group_name_H-M   'P 1'
#
loop_
_entity.id
_entity.type
_entity.pdbx_description
1 polymer ?
#
loop_
_entity_poly.entity_id
_entity_poly.type
_entity_poly.pdbx_seq_one_letter_code
_entity_poly.pdbx_strand_id
1 'polypeptide(L)'
;GSPPELSVKLPKLCDLPAISSSWETVELPVDIVLLAVEDCEFLSCFAYLKEPFKSYHISTGPVYFGCMGDDQGKKMKIALMRCSKGPDVPQGSLSVSKDAISVLRPKAIFSVGACSGLNSKKVKLGDVVVSAKLITAVYKTPPSRDIGNLIKHVADGWKAPLQNADEYNA
;
A
#
# COMPACT_ATOMS: atom_id res chain seq x y z
N GLY A 1 15.59 0.62 -20.50
CA GLY A 1 16.69 0.40 -19.55
C GLY A 1 16.30 -0.71 -18.59
N SER A 2 17.28 -1.35 -17.97
CA SER A 2 17.02 -2.22 -16.81
C SER A 2 16.49 -1.36 -15.64
N PRO A 3 15.65 -1.92 -14.75
CA PRO A 3 15.24 -1.22 -13.55
C PRO A 3 16.44 -0.87 -12.65
N PRO A 4 16.40 0.27 -11.93
CA PRO A 4 17.44 0.64 -10.98
C PRO A 4 17.53 -0.36 -9.83
N GLU A 5 18.71 -0.51 -9.25
CA GLU A 5 18.93 -1.39 -8.10
C GLU A 5 18.33 -0.77 -6.82
N LEU A 6 17.67 -1.59 -6.00
CA LEU A 6 17.04 -1.14 -4.76
C LEU A 6 17.99 -1.31 -3.59
N SER A 7 18.01 -0.33 -2.68
CA SER A 7 18.74 -0.43 -1.41
C SER A 7 18.07 -1.36 -0.39
N VAL A 8 16.84 -1.82 -0.69
CA VAL A 8 16.04 -2.69 0.16
C VAL A 8 15.91 -4.07 -0.46
N LYS A 9 16.06 -5.11 0.39
CA LYS A 9 15.84 -6.49 -0.03
C LYS A 9 14.35 -6.81 0.03
N LEU A 10 13.76 -7.10 -1.12
CA LEU A 10 12.36 -7.52 -1.17
C LEU A 10 12.20 -8.98 -0.70
N PRO A 11 11.17 -9.27 0.12
CA PRO A 11 10.84 -10.62 0.54
C PRO A 11 10.28 -11.43 -0.63
N LYS A 12 10.40 -12.75 -0.55
CA LYS A 12 9.72 -13.71 -1.42
C LYS A 12 8.41 -14.14 -0.78
N LEU A 13 7.52 -14.74 -1.58
CA LEU A 13 6.26 -15.30 -1.06
C LEU A 13 6.48 -16.35 0.04
N CYS A 14 7.55 -17.13 -0.05
CA CYS A 14 7.90 -18.13 0.97
C CYS A 14 8.37 -17.52 2.29
N ASP A 15 8.75 -16.23 2.29
CA ASP A 15 9.18 -15.52 3.50
C ASP A 15 7.99 -14.96 4.29
N LEU A 16 6.77 -15.02 3.72
CA LEU A 16 5.56 -14.57 4.39
C LEU A 16 5.17 -15.52 5.53
N PRO A 17 4.59 -15.02 6.63
CA PRO A 17 4.07 -15.86 7.70
C PRO A 17 3.10 -16.93 7.17
N ALA A 18 3.50 -18.20 7.31
CA ALA A 18 2.71 -19.34 6.87
C ALA A 18 1.51 -19.57 7.80
N ILE A 19 1.75 -19.47 9.11
CA ILE A 19 0.76 -19.68 10.16
C ILE A 19 0.04 -18.36 10.44
N SER A 20 -1.28 -18.45 10.62
CA SER A 20 -2.10 -17.29 11.01
C SER A 20 -2.28 -17.27 12.52
N SER A 21 -2.07 -16.11 13.14
CA SER A 21 -2.44 -15.84 14.53
C SER A 21 -3.96 -15.76 14.67
N SER A 22 -4.47 -16.06 15.87
CA SER A 22 -5.90 -15.90 16.18
C SER A 22 -6.35 -14.47 15.90
N TRP A 23 -7.53 -14.32 15.31
CA TRP A 23 -8.10 -12.99 15.04
C TRP A 23 -8.35 -12.18 16.32
N GLU A 24 -8.64 -12.87 17.43
CA GLU A 24 -8.89 -12.24 18.73
C GLU A 24 -7.69 -11.47 19.28
N THR A 25 -6.47 -11.77 18.79
CA THR A 25 -5.25 -11.05 19.20
C THR A 25 -5.00 -9.81 18.34
N VAL A 26 -5.83 -9.52 17.33
CA VAL A 26 -5.67 -8.35 16.47
C VAL A 26 -6.15 -7.09 17.18
N GLU A 27 -5.25 -6.12 17.33
CA GLU A 27 -5.58 -4.82 17.91
C GLU A 27 -6.24 -3.90 16.88
N LEU A 28 -7.53 -3.61 17.05
CA LEU A 28 -8.31 -2.70 16.20
C LEU A 28 -8.69 -1.41 16.94
N PRO A 29 -8.92 -0.28 16.23
CA PRO A 29 -8.78 -0.11 14.78
C PRO A 29 -7.31 -0.04 14.33
N VAL A 30 -7.05 -0.33 13.06
CA VAL A 30 -5.76 -0.01 12.43
C VAL A 30 -5.69 1.46 12.03
N ASP A 31 -4.50 2.01 11.83
CA ASP A 31 -4.35 3.38 11.34
C ASP A 31 -4.52 3.45 9.82
N ILE A 32 -3.87 2.55 9.08
CA ILE A 32 -3.88 2.52 7.61
C ILE A 32 -4.12 1.10 7.10
N VAL A 33 -4.93 0.98 6.04
CA VAL A 33 -4.97 -0.20 5.18
C VAL A 33 -4.22 0.09 3.88
N LEU A 34 -3.32 -0.83 3.49
CA LEU A 34 -2.67 -0.86 2.19
C LEU A 34 -3.30 -1.99 1.36
N LEU A 35 -3.79 -1.67 0.16
CA LEU A 35 -4.33 -2.63 -0.79
C LEU A 35 -3.41 -2.75 -1.99
N ALA A 36 -3.01 -3.96 -2.33
CA ALA A 36 -2.18 -4.27 -3.50
C ALA A 36 -2.87 -5.30 -4.40
N VAL A 37 -2.58 -5.29 -5.71
CA VAL A 37 -3.16 -6.25 -6.65
C VAL A 37 -2.16 -7.35 -6.96
N GLU A 38 -0.96 -6.97 -7.37
CA GLU A 38 0.08 -7.90 -7.79
C GLU A 38 0.96 -8.33 -6.62
N ASP A 39 1.52 -9.53 -6.68
CA ASP A 39 2.38 -10.06 -5.61
C ASP A 39 3.62 -9.20 -5.37
N CYS A 40 4.21 -8.62 -6.43
CA CYS A 40 5.36 -7.72 -6.29
C CYS A 40 5.00 -6.43 -5.55
N GLU A 41 3.81 -5.87 -5.80
CA GLU A 41 3.30 -4.68 -5.11
C GLU A 41 3.05 -4.99 -3.63
N PHE A 42 2.41 -6.13 -3.36
CA PHE A 42 2.18 -6.61 -2.00
C PHE A 42 3.50 -6.81 -1.25
N LEU A 43 4.46 -7.53 -1.84
CA LEU A 43 5.76 -7.83 -1.22
C LEU A 43 6.58 -6.55 -0.99
N SER A 44 6.44 -5.56 -1.88
CA SER A 44 7.08 -4.25 -1.73
C SER A 44 6.54 -3.52 -0.50
N CYS A 45 5.22 -3.53 -0.26
CA CYS A 45 4.66 -2.99 0.98
C CYS A 45 5.06 -3.82 2.22
N PHE A 46 5.03 -5.15 2.09
CA PHE A 46 5.34 -6.06 3.19
C PHE A 46 6.78 -5.88 3.71
N ALA A 47 7.73 -5.58 2.82
CA ALA A 47 9.14 -5.32 3.17
C ALA A 47 9.33 -4.21 4.23
N TYR A 48 8.39 -3.28 4.34
CA TYR A 48 8.44 -2.16 5.27
C TYR A 48 7.66 -2.38 6.57
N LEU A 49 6.93 -3.50 6.70
CA LEU A 49 6.24 -3.82 7.94
C LEU A 49 7.23 -4.28 9.00
N LYS A 50 7.23 -3.59 10.14
CA LYS A 50 7.89 -4.05 11.36
C LYS A 50 6.99 -5.05 12.08
N GLU A 51 7.60 -6.11 12.60
CA GLU A 51 6.92 -7.17 13.37
C GLU A 51 5.69 -7.76 12.64
N PRO A 52 5.83 -8.18 11.36
CA PRO A 52 4.69 -8.59 10.58
C PRO A 52 4.11 -9.92 11.07
N PHE A 53 2.78 -10.00 11.15
CA PHE A 53 2.07 -11.26 11.39
C PHE A 53 0.85 -11.37 10.49
N LYS A 54 0.39 -12.60 10.26
CA LYS A 54 -0.79 -12.89 9.44
C LYS A 54 -1.95 -13.26 10.35
N SER A 55 -3.14 -12.75 10.06
CA SER A 55 -4.38 -13.26 10.64
C SER A 55 -5.44 -13.40 9.54
N TYR A 56 -6.55 -14.05 9.86
CA TYR A 56 -7.63 -14.33 8.93
C TYR A 56 -8.96 -13.92 9.56
N HIS A 57 -9.77 -13.19 8.80
CA HIS A 57 -11.16 -12.92 9.13
C HIS A 57 -12.04 -13.28 7.96
N ILE A 58 -13.21 -13.85 8.24
CA ILE A 58 -14.10 -14.41 7.22
C ILE A 58 -14.52 -13.38 6.15
N SER A 59 -14.71 -12.12 6.54
CA SER A 59 -15.10 -11.05 5.61
C SER A 59 -13.94 -10.50 4.78
N THR A 60 -12.72 -10.45 5.33
CA THR A 60 -11.57 -9.81 4.66
C THR A 60 -10.61 -10.80 4.02
N GLY A 61 -10.72 -12.08 4.35
CA GLY A 61 -9.71 -13.08 4.05
C GLY A 61 -8.42 -12.84 4.85
N PRO A 62 -7.26 -13.29 4.32
CA PRO A 62 -5.96 -13.09 4.94
C PRO A 62 -5.58 -11.60 5.01
N VAL A 63 -5.18 -11.15 6.19
CA VAL A 63 -4.67 -9.80 6.45
C VAL A 63 -3.29 -9.90 7.08
N TYR A 64 -2.35 -9.12 6.57
CA TYR A 64 -1.00 -9.04 7.12
C TYR A 64 -0.88 -7.75 7.92
N PHE A 65 -0.71 -7.89 9.22
CA PHE A 65 -0.59 -6.78 10.15
C PHE A 65 0.87 -6.50 10.46
N GLY A 66 1.16 -5.27 10.85
CA GLY A 66 2.46 -4.86 11.36
C GLY A 66 2.45 -3.38 11.72
N CYS A 67 3.62 -2.84 11.99
CA CYS A 67 3.79 -1.42 12.27
C CYS A 67 4.67 -0.74 11.22
N MET A 68 4.41 0.54 10.94
CA MET A 68 5.33 1.43 10.21
C MET A 68 5.63 2.68 11.06
N GLY A 69 6.78 3.31 10.82
CA GLY A 69 7.25 4.47 11.57
C GLY A 69 8.67 4.28 12.13
N ASP A 70 9.27 5.36 12.60
CA ASP A 70 10.54 5.35 13.31
C ASP A 70 10.38 4.80 14.73
N ASP A 71 11.50 4.40 15.34
CA ASP A 71 11.48 3.85 16.70
C ASP A 71 11.33 4.93 17.79
N GLN A 72 11.47 6.20 17.40
CA GLN A 72 11.34 7.36 18.29
C GLN A 72 9.94 7.99 18.26
N GLY A 73 9.14 7.70 17.24
CA GLY A 73 7.81 8.24 17.04
C GLY A 73 6.68 7.23 17.28
N LYS A 74 5.45 7.67 16.98
CA LYS A 74 4.26 6.84 17.12
C LYS A 74 4.23 5.79 16.00
N LYS A 75 4.42 4.52 16.37
CA LYS A 75 4.20 3.38 15.47
C LYS A 75 2.75 3.39 14.95
N MET A 76 2.59 3.38 13.63
CA MET A 76 1.30 3.29 12.95
C MET A 76 0.94 1.84 12.74
N LYS A 77 -0.28 1.44 13.14
CA LYS A 77 -0.80 0.09 12.91
C LYS A 77 -1.23 -0.04 11.45
N ILE A 78 -0.59 -0.94 10.72
CA ILE A 78 -0.83 -1.15 9.29
C ILE A 78 -1.49 -2.52 9.09
N ALA A 79 -2.50 -2.54 8.22
CA ALA A 79 -3.03 -3.76 7.64
C ALA A 79 -2.75 -3.78 6.13
N LEU A 80 -2.13 -4.83 5.64
CA LEU A 80 -1.79 -5.04 4.24
C LEU A 80 -2.63 -6.20 3.69
N MET A 81 -3.35 -5.94 2.62
CA MET A 81 -4.27 -6.90 2.01
C MET A 81 -4.08 -6.96 0.49
N ARG A 82 -4.40 -8.11 -0.08
CA ARG A 82 -4.51 -8.27 -1.54
C ARG A 82 -5.93 -8.02 -2.00
N CYS A 83 -6.08 -7.49 -3.21
CA CYS A 83 -7.34 -7.45 -3.93
C CYS A 83 -7.15 -7.92 -5.38
N SER A 84 -8.19 -8.45 -5.98
CA SER A 84 -8.19 -8.83 -7.39
C SER A 84 -8.26 -7.60 -8.28
N LYS A 85 -7.69 -7.72 -9.48
CA LYS A 85 -7.72 -6.66 -10.49
C LYS A 85 -9.15 -6.35 -10.91
N GLY A 86 -9.55 -5.09 -10.69
CA GLY A 86 -10.87 -4.59 -11.06
C GLY A 86 -11.75 -4.30 -9.84
N PRO A 87 -12.67 -3.31 -9.93
CA PRO A 87 -13.49 -2.90 -8.78
C PRO A 87 -14.62 -3.89 -8.48
N ASP A 88 -15.30 -4.42 -9.51
CA ASP A 88 -16.56 -5.16 -9.38
C ASP A 88 -16.41 -6.67 -9.60
N VAL A 89 -15.20 -7.20 -9.38
CA VAL A 89 -14.92 -8.65 -9.43
C VAL A 89 -14.96 -9.25 -8.02
N PRO A 90 -15.11 -10.58 -7.86
CA PRO A 90 -14.90 -11.23 -6.58
C PRO A 90 -13.52 -10.86 -6.00
N GLN A 91 -13.47 -10.48 -4.72
CA GLN A 91 -12.26 -9.95 -4.05
C GLN A 91 -11.66 -8.70 -4.73
N GLY A 92 -12.44 -8.01 -5.57
CA GLY A 92 -12.06 -6.75 -6.20
C GLY A 92 -11.89 -5.61 -5.20
N SER A 93 -11.32 -4.50 -5.68
CA SER A 93 -10.95 -3.39 -4.79
C SER A 93 -12.13 -2.75 -4.07
N LEU A 94 -13.33 -2.72 -4.66
CA LEU A 94 -14.52 -2.13 -4.02
C LEU A 94 -15.03 -3.00 -2.86
N SER A 95 -15.18 -4.31 -3.07
CA SER A 95 -15.66 -5.22 -2.03
C SER A 95 -14.66 -5.29 -0.89
N VAL A 96 -13.36 -5.51 -1.20
CA VAL A 96 -12.30 -5.60 -0.20
C VAL A 96 -12.18 -4.32 0.61
N SER A 97 -12.32 -3.15 -0.02
CA SER A 97 -12.31 -1.87 0.70
C SER A 97 -13.48 -1.75 1.68
N LYS A 98 -14.70 -2.16 1.28
CA LYS A 98 -15.88 -2.13 2.15
C LYS A 98 -15.73 -3.06 3.34
N ASP A 99 -15.24 -4.28 3.09
CA ASP A 99 -15.00 -5.27 4.15
C ASP A 99 -13.90 -4.78 5.11
N ALA A 100 -12.82 -4.23 4.58
CA ALA A 100 -11.75 -3.62 5.38
C ALA A 100 -12.25 -2.44 6.23
N ILE A 101 -13.10 -1.56 5.68
CA ILE A 101 -13.70 -0.45 6.44
C ILE A 101 -14.55 -0.99 7.60
N SER A 102 -15.40 -1.97 7.32
CA SER A 102 -16.32 -2.54 8.32
C SER A 102 -15.58 -3.26 9.44
N VAL A 103 -14.56 -4.05 9.09
CA VAL A 103 -13.86 -4.93 10.02
C VAL A 103 -12.70 -4.20 10.72
N LEU A 104 -11.82 -3.55 9.95
CA LEU A 104 -10.57 -2.98 10.45
C LEU A 104 -10.70 -1.53 10.92
N ARG A 105 -11.77 -0.84 10.49
CA ARG A 105 -12.10 0.56 10.82
C ARG A 105 -10.91 1.53 10.68
N PRO A 106 -10.20 1.53 9.54
CA PRO A 106 -9.00 2.33 9.35
C PRO A 106 -9.29 3.82 9.27
N LYS A 107 -8.28 4.65 9.52
CA LYS A 107 -8.35 6.10 9.30
C LYS A 107 -8.14 6.47 7.83
N ALA A 108 -7.35 5.67 7.12
CA ALA A 108 -7.09 5.84 5.69
C ALA A 108 -6.89 4.49 4.99
N ILE A 109 -7.21 4.45 3.70
CA ILE A 109 -6.92 3.31 2.82
C ILE A 109 -6.14 3.84 1.63
N PHE A 110 -5.02 3.19 1.31
CA PHE A 110 -4.23 3.45 0.11
C PHE A 110 -4.23 2.24 -0.81
N SER A 111 -4.55 2.46 -2.08
CA SER A 111 -4.27 1.49 -3.15
C SER A 111 -2.83 1.73 -3.62
N VAL A 112 -2.01 0.69 -3.53
CA VAL A 112 -0.59 0.73 -3.93
C VAL A 112 -0.40 -0.22 -5.10
N GLY A 113 0.20 0.29 -6.17
CA GLY A 113 0.50 -0.52 -7.34
C GLY A 113 1.13 0.26 -8.47
N ALA A 114 1.54 -0.45 -9.51
CA ALA A 114 2.08 0.14 -10.72
C ALA A 114 0.96 0.78 -11.55
N CYS A 115 1.29 1.91 -12.21
CA CYS A 115 0.36 2.57 -13.12
C CYS A 115 1.08 3.01 -14.40
N SER A 116 0.30 3.24 -15.46
CA SER A 116 0.81 3.74 -16.73
C SER A 116 0.55 5.24 -16.86
N GLY A 117 1.60 5.99 -17.14
CA GLY A 117 1.51 7.41 -17.43
C GLY A 117 0.90 7.69 -18.80
N LEU A 118 -0.16 8.50 -18.85
CA LEU A 118 -0.76 8.93 -20.12
C LEU A 118 0.06 10.01 -20.84
N ASN A 119 0.85 10.79 -20.10
CA ASN A 119 1.66 11.87 -20.65
C ASN A 119 3.15 11.61 -20.39
N SER A 120 3.81 11.00 -21.36
CA SER A 120 5.24 10.65 -21.29
C SER A 120 6.18 11.85 -21.17
N LYS A 121 5.70 13.08 -21.41
CA LYS A 121 6.49 14.31 -21.18
C LYS A 121 6.48 14.75 -19.71
N LYS A 122 5.51 14.27 -18.92
CA LYS A 122 5.30 14.67 -17.52
C LYS A 122 5.65 13.59 -16.51
N VAL A 123 5.62 12.33 -16.92
CA VAL A 123 5.95 11.20 -16.07
C VAL A 123 6.91 10.26 -16.77
N LYS A 124 7.92 9.80 -16.04
CA LYS A 124 8.94 8.86 -16.47
C LYS A 124 8.74 7.50 -15.79
N LEU A 125 9.34 6.46 -16.35
CA LEU A 125 9.39 5.16 -15.68
C LEU A 125 10.15 5.31 -14.35
N GLY A 126 9.56 4.80 -13.27
CA GLY A 126 10.13 4.91 -11.92
C GLY A 126 9.54 6.07 -11.10
N ASP A 127 8.79 6.99 -11.72
CA ASP A 127 8.10 8.03 -10.97
C ASP A 127 7.06 7.44 -10.02
N VAL A 128 7.12 7.85 -8.75
CA VAL A 128 6.08 7.55 -7.77
C VAL A 128 5.04 8.66 -7.82
N VAL A 129 3.79 8.29 -8.12
CA VAL A 129 2.70 9.25 -8.24
C VAL A 129 1.68 9.06 -7.13
N VAL A 130 1.17 10.18 -6.60
CA VAL A 130 0.05 10.18 -5.66
C VAL A 130 -1.13 10.87 -6.34
N SER A 131 -2.24 10.14 -6.45
CA SER A 131 -3.41 10.64 -7.17
C SER A 131 -4.10 11.76 -6.40
N ALA A 132 -4.17 12.95 -7.01
CA ALA A 132 -4.92 14.08 -6.47
C ALA A 132 -6.44 13.99 -6.71
N LYS A 133 -6.91 13.04 -7.54
CA LYS A 133 -8.31 12.81 -7.86
C LYS A 133 -8.47 11.49 -8.62
N LEU A 134 -9.45 10.68 -8.25
CA LEU A 134 -9.85 9.50 -9.02
C LEU A 134 -10.90 9.88 -10.05
N ILE A 135 -10.67 9.52 -11.32
CA ILE A 135 -11.59 9.77 -12.43
C ILE A 135 -11.96 8.43 -13.05
N THR A 136 -13.25 8.15 -13.17
CA THR A 136 -13.81 7.06 -13.97
C THR A 136 -14.64 7.63 -15.11
N ALA A 137 -15.21 6.78 -15.96
CA ALA A 137 -16.11 7.23 -17.03
C ALA A 137 -17.33 8.02 -16.49
N VAL A 138 -17.71 7.81 -15.22
CA VAL A 138 -18.93 8.35 -14.63
C VAL A 138 -18.65 9.30 -13.47
N TYR A 139 -17.54 9.12 -12.74
CA TYR A 139 -17.28 9.83 -11.49
C TYR A 139 -15.95 10.57 -11.49
N LYS A 140 -15.91 11.68 -10.74
CA LYS A 140 -14.70 12.45 -10.44
C LYS A 140 -14.65 12.70 -8.94
N THR A 141 -13.86 11.91 -8.24
CA THR A 141 -13.84 11.91 -6.76
C THR A 141 -12.49 12.44 -6.27
N PRO A 142 -12.44 13.65 -5.65
CA PRO A 142 -11.23 14.12 -4.99
C PRO A 142 -10.97 13.34 -3.69
N PRO A 143 -9.73 13.38 -3.17
CA PRO A 143 -9.43 12.89 -1.83
C PRO A 143 -10.17 13.71 -0.76
N SER A 144 -10.29 13.16 0.44
CA SER A 144 -10.76 13.92 1.60
C SER A 144 -9.84 15.11 1.89
N ARG A 145 -10.33 16.10 2.65
CA ARG A 145 -9.54 17.30 3.00
C ARG A 145 -8.20 16.94 3.63
N ASP A 146 -8.20 15.98 4.55
CA ASP A 146 -7.01 15.63 5.33
C ASP A 146 -5.98 14.87 4.46
N ILE A 147 -6.45 13.98 3.57
CA ILE A 147 -5.59 13.34 2.56
C ILE A 147 -5.09 14.37 1.54
N GLY A 148 -5.93 15.30 1.11
CA GLY A 148 -5.53 16.38 0.20
C GLY A 148 -4.45 17.28 0.79
N ASN A 149 -4.46 17.51 2.11
CA ASN A 149 -3.38 18.21 2.81
C ASN A 149 -2.11 17.35 2.92
N LEU A 150 -2.24 16.05 3.19
CA LEU A 150 -1.10 15.12 3.21
C LEU A 150 -0.37 15.09 1.86
N ILE A 151 -1.12 15.03 0.74
CA ILE A 151 -0.56 14.97 -0.62
C ILE A 151 0.37 16.15 -0.91
N LYS A 152 0.09 17.34 -0.37
CA LYS A 152 0.93 18.55 -0.59
C LYS A 152 2.34 18.39 -0.05
N HIS A 153 2.53 17.54 0.95
CA HIS A 153 3.79 17.34 1.67
C HIS A 153 4.36 15.94 1.47
N VAL A 154 3.78 15.12 0.59
CA VAL A 154 4.14 13.70 0.46
C VAL A 154 5.56 13.48 -0.08
N ALA A 155 6.09 14.46 -0.80
CA ALA A 155 7.45 14.44 -1.31
C ALA A 155 8.47 15.08 -0.34
N ASP A 156 8.01 15.71 0.74
CA ASP A 156 8.88 16.43 1.67
C ASP A 156 9.80 15.43 2.38
N GLY A 157 11.10 15.51 2.11
CA GLY A 157 12.10 14.60 2.66
C GLY A 157 12.10 13.19 2.06
N TRP A 158 11.32 12.94 1.00
CA TRP A 158 11.32 11.64 0.30
C TRP A 158 12.71 11.35 -0.29
N LYS A 159 13.21 10.15 -0.02
CA LYS A 159 14.42 9.60 -0.62
C LYS A 159 14.06 8.27 -1.27
N ALA A 160 14.28 8.17 -2.57
CA ALA A 160 14.02 6.93 -3.29
C ALA A 160 14.93 5.81 -2.72
N PRO A 161 14.41 4.59 -2.52
CA PRO A 161 15.17 3.47 -1.95
C PRO A 161 16.06 2.81 -3.01
N LEU A 162 16.87 3.63 -3.70
CA LEU A 162 17.81 3.18 -4.72
C LEU A 162 19.17 2.89 -4.08
N GLN A 163 19.85 1.88 -4.60
CA GLN A 163 21.21 1.53 -4.17
C GLN A 163 22.20 2.63 -4.55
N ASN A 164 22.05 3.21 -5.75
CA ASN A 164 22.85 4.33 -6.23
C ASN A 164 21.93 5.51 -6.59
N ALA A 165 22.15 6.66 -5.95
CA ALA A 165 21.33 7.87 -6.17
C ALA A 165 21.45 8.44 -7.59
N ASP A 166 22.56 8.17 -8.29
CA ASP A 166 22.84 8.68 -9.63
C ASP A 166 22.03 7.99 -10.73
N GLU A 167 21.38 6.86 -10.43
CA GLU A 167 20.51 6.12 -11.36
C GLU A 167 19.23 6.91 -11.73
N TYR A 168 18.93 8.01 -11.03
CA TYR A 168 17.82 8.91 -11.37
C TYR A 168 18.11 9.81 -12.60
N ASN A 169 19.39 9.97 -12.97
CA ASN A 169 19.84 10.93 -13.98
C ASN A 169 20.15 10.30 -15.36
N ALA A 170 19.88 9.00 -15.55
CA ALA A 170 20.14 8.26 -16.79
C ALA A 170 18.93 8.24 -17.76
#